data_AF-A0A223RZZ1-F1
#
_entry.id   AF-A0A223RZZ1-F1
#
_cell.length_a   1.000
_cell.length_b   1.000
_cell.length_c   1.000
_cell.angle_alpha   90.00
_cell.angle_beta   90.00
_cell.angle_gamma   90.00
#
_symmetry.space_group_name_H-M   'P 1'
#
loop_
_entity.id
_entity.type
_entity.pdbx_description
1 polymer ?
#
loop_
_entity_poly.entity_id
_entity_poly.type
_entity_poly.pdbx_seq_one_letter_code
_entity_poly.pdbx_strand_id
1 'polypeptide(L)'
;MTIEEFLRARLEEDAQRVDRAKAHGYPAEPYPYEQLVADIRAKARILGNYRWVKGQKDKVPSLPIDQSLGALKEVLHHMAQVYSSHPDYDPMWKL
;
A
#
# COMPACT_ATOMS: atom_id res chain seq x y z
N MET A 1 3.50 -14.22 5.00
CA MET A 1 3.53 -12.74 4.90
C MET A 1 2.10 -12.23 4.86
N THR A 2 1.79 -11.16 5.57
CA THR A 2 0.47 -10.49 5.52
C THR A 2 0.38 -9.53 4.32
N ILE A 3 -0.83 -9.20 3.89
CA ILE A 3 -1.05 -8.18 2.84
C ILE A 3 -0.39 -6.83 3.19
N GLU A 4 -0.37 -6.46 4.48
CA GLU A 4 0.25 -5.22 4.96
C GLU A 4 1.79 -5.24 4.83
N GLU A 5 2.41 -6.39 5.11
CA GLU A 5 3.85 -6.59 4.97
C GLU A 5 4.25 -6.59 3.49
N PHE A 6 3.49 -7.29 2.65
CA PHE A 6 3.70 -7.31 1.20
C PHE A 6 3.64 -5.90 0.60
N LEU A 7 2.56 -5.16 0.87
CA LEU A 7 2.39 -3.80 0.36
C LEU A 7 3.48 -2.85 0.86
N ARG A 8 3.95 -3.03 2.10
CA ARG A 8 5.08 -2.25 2.62
C ARG A 8 6.36 -2.53 1.84
N ALA A 9 6.69 -3.81 1.60
CA ALA A 9 7.86 -4.18 0.81
C ALA A 9 7.77 -3.61 -0.62
N ARG A 10 6.59 -3.66 -1.25
CA ARG A 10 6.39 -3.06 -2.58
C ARG A 10 6.59 -1.55 -2.58
N LEU A 11 6.14 -0.86 -1.54
CA LEU A 11 6.34 0.58 -1.40
C LEU A 11 7.81 0.96 -1.20
N GLU A 12 8.56 0.16 -0.44
CA GLU A 12 10.00 0.38 -0.24
C GLU A 12 10.77 0.19 -1.56
N GLU A 13 10.40 -0.81 -2.38
CA GLU A 13 10.99 -0.99 -3.70
C GLU A 13 10.66 0.16 -4.67
N ASP A 14 9.40 0.62 -4.68
CA ASP A 14 9.00 1.77 -5.49
C ASP A 14 9.77 3.04 -5.07
N ALA A 15 9.99 3.25 -3.77
CA ALA A 15 10.81 4.35 -3.25
C ALA A 15 12.28 4.22 -3.70
N GLN A 16 12.88 3.04 -3.63
CA GLN A 16 14.24 2.80 -4.13
C GLN A 16 14.36 3.05 -5.63
N ARG A 17 13.32 2.77 -6.44
CA ARG A 17 13.30 3.11 -7.87
C ARG A 17 13.33 4.62 -8.07
N VAL A 18 12.52 5.36 -7.32
CA VAL A 18 12.52 6.83 -7.33
C VAL A 18 13.88 7.39 -6.94
N ASP A 19 14.50 6.88 -5.88
CA ASP A 19 15.81 7.35 -5.43
C ASP A 19 16.91 7.07 -6.45
N ARG A 20 16.90 5.90 -7.10
CA ARG A 20 17.83 5.57 -8.19
C ARG A 20 17.62 6.44 -9.43
N ALA A 21 16.37 6.70 -9.81
CA ALA A 21 16.03 7.60 -10.91
C ALA A 21 16.58 9.02 -10.66
N LYS A 22 16.41 9.52 -9.42
CA LYS A 22 16.91 10.83 -9.01
C LYS A 22 18.44 10.90 -8.95
N ALA A 23 19.10 9.88 -8.39
CA ALA A 23 20.54 9.89 -8.17
C ALA A 23 21.37 9.68 -9.44
N HIS A 24 20.85 8.88 -10.38
CA HIS A 24 21.62 8.45 -11.56
C HIS A 24 20.97 8.83 -12.90
N GLY A 25 19.87 9.59 -12.88
CA GLY A 25 19.16 10.00 -14.10
C GLY A 25 18.47 8.86 -14.84
N TYR A 26 18.25 7.71 -14.18
CA TYR A 26 17.48 6.62 -14.79
C TYR A 26 16.02 7.07 -15.02
N PRO A 27 15.41 6.71 -16.16
CA PRO A 27 14.00 7.00 -16.37
C PRO A 27 13.16 6.23 -15.35
N ALA A 28 12.21 6.95 -14.72
CA ALA A 28 11.15 6.32 -13.96
C ALA A 28 10.21 5.68 -15.00
N GLU A 29 10.44 4.40 -15.31
CA GLU A 29 9.53 3.61 -16.14
C GLU A 29 8.71 2.67 -15.24
N PRO A 30 7.46 2.34 -15.59
CA PRO A 30 6.74 2.77 -16.82
C PRO A 30 6.00 4.11 -16.69
N TYR A 31 6.03 4.75 -15.52
CA TYR A 31 5.27 5.99 -15.24
C TYR A 31 6.18 7.18 -14.95
N PRO A 32 5.81 8.40 -15.38
CA PRO A 32 6.55 9.62 -15.05
C PRO A 32 6.89 9.72 -13.56
N TYR A 33 8.08 10.23 -13.25
CA TYR A 33 8.60 10.33 -11.88
C TYR A 33 7.59 10.95 -10.90
N GLU A 34 6.94 12.04 -11.29
CA GLU A 34 5.96 12.73 -10.45
C GLU A 34 4.75 11.86 -10.12
N GLN A 35 4.27 11.06 -11.08
CA GLN A 35 3.16 10.14 -10.89
C GLN A 35 3.56 9.01 -9.94
N LEU A 36 4.76 8.44 -10.11
CA LEU A 36 5.27 7.40 -9.22
C LEU A 36 5.40 7.91 -7.77
N VAL A 37 5.91 9.13 -7.57
CA VAL A 37 6.00 9.76 -6.24
C VAL A 37 4.62 10.01 -5.64
N ALA A 38 3.66 10.50 -6.43
CA ALA A 38 2.29 10.72 -5.98
C ALA A 38 1.62 9.40 -5.53
N ASP A 39 1.79 8.33 -6.31
CA ASP A 39 1.28 7.01 -6.00
C ASP A 39 1.88 6.43 -4.71
N ILE A 40 3.20 6.52 -4.54
CA ILE A 40 3.87 6.08 -3.30
C ILE A 40 3.30 6.81 -2.09
N ARG A 41 3.12 8.14 -2.17
CA ARG A 41 2.54 8.94 -1.09
C ARG A 41 1.10 8.54 -0.78
N ALA A 42 0.28 8.34 -1.81
CA ALA A 42 -1.11 7.92 -1.65
C ALA A 42 -1.21 6.55 -0.96
N LYS A 43 -0.48 5.55 -1.47
CA LYS A 43 -0.42 4.19 -0.92
C LYS A 43 0.10 4.18 0.53
N ALA A 44 1.16 4.95 0.82
CA ALA A 44 1.71 5.08 2.17
C ALA A 44 0.70 5.69 3.15
N ARG A 45 -0.06 6.71 2.72
CA ARG A 45 -1.12 7.33 3.55
C ARG A 45 -2.24 6.35 3.86
N ILE A 46 -2.69 5.57 2.89
CA ILE A 46 -3.73 4.54 3.09
C ILE A 46 -3.26 3.51 4.12
N LEU A 47 -2.04 2.99 3.98
CA LEU A 47 -1.48 2.01 4.91
C LEU A 47 -1.31 2.58 6.32
N GLY A 48 -0.91 3.86 6.43
CA GLY A 48 -0.85 4.59 7.69
C GLY A 48 -2.23 4.73 8.35
N ASN A 49 -3.25 5.14 7.60
CA ASN A 49 -4.63 5.24 8.09
C ASN A 49 -5.17 3.89 8.57
N TYR A 50 -4.94 2.82 7.79
CA TYR A 50 -5.35 1.47 8.17
C TYR A 50 -4.76 1.06 9.52
N ARG A 51 -3.45 1.24 9.71
CA ARG A 51 -2.79 0.92 10.99
C ARG A 51 -3.31 1.77 12.14
N TRP A 52 -3.53 3.06 11.90
CA TRP A 52 -4.09 3.96 12.90
C TRP A 52 -5.47 3.49 13.35
N VAL A 53 -6.40 3.26 12.40
CA VAL A 53 -7.77 2.79 12.71
C VAL A 53 -7.73 1.43 13.42
N LYS A 54 -6.89 0.49 12.97
CA LYS A 54 -6.70 -0.82 13.61
C LYS A 54 -6.26 -0.67 15.07
N GLY A 55 -5.38 0.28 15.37
CA GLY A 55 -4.94 0.59 16.73
C GLY A 55 -5.95 1.35 17.60
N GLN A 56 -7.02 1.90 17.02
CA GLN A 56 -8.12 2.54 17.76
C GLN A 56 -9.27 1.57 18.10
N LYS A 57 -9.23 0.33 17.60
CA LYS A 57 -10.35 -0.62 17.73
C LYS A 57 -10.82 -0.83 19.18
N ASP A 58 -9.90 -0.85 20.13
CA ASP A 58 -10.22 -1.07 21.54
C ASP A 58 -10.58 0.24 22.30
N LYS A 59 -10.53 1.40 21.62
CA LYS A 59 -10.66 2.73 22.24
C LYS A 59 -11.88 3.52 21.78
N VAL A 60 -12.50 3.11 20.67
CA VAL A 60 -13.58 3.83 19.99
C VAL A 60 -14.75 2.86 19.77
N PRO A 61 -16.02 3.31 19.78
CA PRO A 61 -17.16 2.44 19.50
C PRO A 61 -16.96 1.57 18.24
N SER A 62 -17.45 0.33 18.29
CA SER A 62 -17.17 -0.68 17.27
C SER A 62 -17.74 -0.32 15.89
N LEU A 63 -18.99 0.17 15.83
CA LEU A 63 -19.70 0.35 14.56
C LEU A 63 -18.97 1.26 13.55
N PRO A 64 -18.51 2.48 13.92
CA PRO A 64 -17.78 3.36 13.00
C PRO A 64 -16.39 2.83 12.64
N ILE A 65 -15.73 2.14 13.58
CA ILE A 65 -14.39 1.58 13.39
C ILE A 65 -14.45 0.38 12.45
N ASP A 66 -15.39 -0.54 12.65
CA ASP A 66 -15.52 -1.74 11.83
C ASP A 66 -15.85 -1.39 10.37
N GLN A 67 -16.70 -0.38 10.14
CA GLN A 67 -16.95 0.15 8.78
C GLN A 67 -15.68 0.75 8.16
N SER A 68 -14.95 1.58 8.91
CA SER A 68 -13.70 2.19 8.44
C SER A 68 -12.63 1.14 8.13
N LEU A 69 -12.52 0.10 8.96
CA LEU A 69 -11.62 -1.03 8.75
C LEU A 69 -12.02 -1.84 7.53
N GLY A 70 -13.31 -2.09 7.33
CA GLY A 70 -13.83 -2.77 6.14
C GLY A 70 -13.43 -2.04 4.87
N ALA A 71 -13.76 -0.74 4.78
CA ALA A 71 -13.41 0.08 3.62
C ALA A 71 -11.90 0.13 3.38
N LEU A 72 -11.08 0.30 4.43
CA LEU A 72 -9.63 0.33 4.27
C LEU A 72 -9.07 -1.03 3.85
N LYS A 73 -9.63 -2.15 4.32
CA LYS A 73 -9.25 -3.49 3.85
C LYS A 73 -9.51 -3.66 2.36
N GLU A 74 -10.69 -3.27 1.87
CA GLU A 74 -11.00 -3.33 0.44
C GLU A 74 -9.99 -2.57 -0.41
N VAL A 75 -9.59 -1.37 0.04
CA VAL A 75 -8.54 -0.58 -0.62
C VAL A 75 -7.19 -1.30 -0.58
N LEU A 76 -6.79 -1.91 0.55
CA LEU A 76 -5.57 -2.71 0.63
C LEU A 76 -5.59 -3.88 -0.37
N HIS A 77 -6.71 -4.59 -0.48
CA HIS A 77 -6.88 -5.68 -1.44
C HIS A 77 -6.73 -5.21 -2.88
N HIS A 78 -7.34 -4.08 -3.22
CA HIS A 78 -7.21 -3.50 -4.56
C HIS A 78 -5.77 -3.08 -4.87
N MET A 79 -5.07 -2.46 -3.91
CA MET A 79 -3.65 -2.15 -4.07
C MET A 79 -2.79 -3.40 -4.27
N ALA A 80 -3.07 -4.49 -3.56
CA ALA A 80 -2.31 -5.73 -3.71
C ALA A 80 -2.57 -6.40 -5.07
N GLN A 81 -3.77 -6.27 -5.64
CA GLN A 81 -4.11 -6.83 -6.97
C GLN A 81 -3.26 -6.25 -8.10
N VAL A 82 -2.78 -5.01 -7.97
CA VAL A 82 -1.84 -4.40 -8.93
C VAL A 82 -0.56 -5.24 -9.06
N TYR A 83 -0.18 -5.95 -8.00
CA TYR A 83 0.99 -6.82 -7.96
C TYR A 83 0.62 -8.32 -8.04
N SER A 84 -0.54 -8.65 -8.60
CA SER A 84 -1.05 -10.04 -8.66
C SER A 84 -0.16 -11.01 -9.44
N SER A 85 0.74 -10.51 -10.29
CA SER A 85 1.75 -11.31 -10.99
C SER A 85 3.05 -11.50 -10.20
N HIS A 86 3.19 -10.88 -9.02
CA HIS A 86 4.38 -11.00 -8.18
C HIS A 86 4.44 -12.40 -7.52
N PRO A 87 5.61 -13.06 -7.44
CA PRO A 87 5.72 -14.40 -6.84
C PRO A 87 5.25 -14.46 -5.38
N ASP A 88 5.46 -13.38 -4.62
CA ASP A 88 5.03 -13.30 -3.22
C ASP A 88 3.57 -12.85 -3.02
N TYR A 89 2.80 -12.65 -4.10
CA TYR A 89 1.37 -12.36 -3.99
C TYR A 89 0.59 -13.59 -3.55
N ASP A 90 -0.24 -13.45 -2.50
CA ASP A 90 -1.11 -14.52 -2.03
C ASP A 90 -2.57 -14.28 -2.48
N PRO A 91 -3.13 -15.14 -3.36
CA PRO A 91 -4.53 -15.04 -3.78
C PRO A 91 -5.53 -15.15 -2.63
N MET A 92 -5.16 -15.76 -1.50
CA MET A 92 -6.01 -15.87 -0.31
C MET A 92 -6.38 -14.51 0.29
N TRP A 93 -5.64 -13.45 -0.02
CA TRP A 93 -6.04 -12.10 0.38
C TRP A 93 -7.31 -11.61 -0.31
N LYS A 94 -7.88 -12.32 -1.30
CA LYS A 94 -9.17 -11.94 -1.90
C LYS A 94 -10.38 -12.47 -1.13
N LEU A 95 -10.17 -13.38 -0.17
CA LEU A 95 -11.20 -14.10 0.59
C LEU A 95 -11.39 -13.46 1.98
#